data_AF-A0A8D8AW28-F1
#
_entry.id   AF-A0A8D8AW28-F1
#
_cell.length_a   1.000
_cell.length_b   1.000
_cell.length_c   1.000
_cell.angle_alpha   90.00
_cell.angle_beta   90.00
_cell.angle_gamma   90.00
#
_symmetry.space_group_name_H-M   'P 1'
#
loop_
_entity.id
_entity.type
_entity.pdbx_description
1 polymer ?
#
loop_
_entity_poly.entity_id
_entity_poly.type
_entity_poly.pdbx_seq_one_letter_code
_entity_poly.pdbx_strand_id
1 'polypeptide(L)'
;QQAVHYGCLVLGKNEEVTHYVEKPRSYVSTLINCGVYCCSMEIFSRMGAVFHSKQLDYNSLNNGNGKDSGHIQFEQEILTPLAGTGKMFALQVNNWWSQVKTA
;
A
#
# COMPACT_ATOMS: atom_id res chain seq x y z
N GLN A 1 4.15 1.68 20.21
CA GLN A 1 4.59 3.00 19.67
C GLN A 1 5.36 2.90 18.34
N GLN A 2 5.86 1.74 17.90
CA GLN A 2 6.63 1.64 16.64
C GLN A 2 5.77 1.59 15.36
N ALA A 3 4.45 1.37 15.47
CA ALA A 3 3.56 1.18 14.31
C ALA A 3 3.54 2.37 13.33
N VAL A 4 3.78 3.61 13.81
CA VAL A 4 3.83 4.83 12.99
C VAL A 4 4.93 4.83 11.92
N HIS A 5 5.92 3.93 12.03
CA HIS A 5 6.99 3.79 11.03
C HIS A 5 6.64 2.83 9.89
N TYR A 6 5.47 2.21 9.94
CA TYR A 6 5.02 1.18 9.02
C TYR A 6 3.61 1.50 8.50
N GLY A 7 3.19 0.80 7.45
CA GLY A 7 1.78 0.74 7.11
C GLY A 7 1.01 0.03 8.21
N CYS A 8 -0.10 0.64 8.66
CA CYS A 8 -1.00 0.05 9.64
C CYS A 8 -2.28 -0.42 8.98
N LEU A 9 -2.82 -1.54 9.46
CA LEU A 9 -4.03 -2.15 8.92
C LEU A 9 -5.06 -2.46 10.02
N VAL A 10 -6.33 -2.37 9.66
CA VAL A 10 -7.46 -2.74 10.53
C VAL A 10 -8.20 -3.92 9.91
N LEU A 11 -8.30 -5.02 10.65
CA LEU A 11 -9.02 -6.21 10.20
C LEU A 11 -10.51 -6.12 10.53
N GLY A 12 -11.33 -6.49 9.57
CA GLY A 12 -12.76 -6.72 9.72
C GLY A 12 -13.07 -8.18 10.00
N LYS A 13 -14.24 -8.63 9.55
CA LYS A 13 -14.61 -10.06 9.60
C LYS A 13 -13.75 -10.83 8.59
N ASN A 14 -13.44 -12.09 8.91
CA ASN A 14 -12.72 -13.01 8.03
C ASN A 14 -11.37 -12.46 7.52
N GLU A 15 -10.65 -11.72 8.36
CA GLU A 15 -9.30 -11.21 8.06
C GLU A 15 -9.24 -10.22 6.87
N GLU A 16 -10.39 -9.67 6.47
CA GLU A 16 -10.44 -8.60 5.47
C GLU A 16 -9.77 -7.34 6.01
N VAL A 17 -8.91 -6.73 5.21
CA VAL A 17 -8.32 -5.43 5.52
C VAL A 17 -9.34 -4.35 5.18
N THR A 18 -10.01 -3.82 6.20
CA THR A 18 -11.04 -2.78 6.05
C THR A 18 -10.45 -1.39 5.89
N HIS A 19 -9.31 -1.14 6.51
CA HIS A 19 -8.59 0.14 6.43
C HIS A 19 -7.09 -0.12 6.38
N TYR A 20 -6.39 0.63 5.54
CA TYR A 20 -4.93 0.65 5.46
C TYR A 20 -4.45 2.10 5.46
N VAL A 21 -3.44 2.40 6.28
CA VAL A 21 -2.83 3.72 6.34
C VAL A 21 -1.31 3.57 6.34
N GLU A 22 -0.64 4.09 5.31
CA GLU A 22 0.81 4.10 5.22
C GLU A 22 1.41 5.11 6.22
N LYS A 23 2.19 4.64 7.20
CA LYS A 23 2.93 5.46 8.19
C LYS A 23 2.04 6.52 8.85
N PRO A 24 1.02 6.10 9.64
CA PRO A 24 0.05 7.03 10.19
C PRO A 24 0.70 7.98 11.19
N ARG A 25 0.22 9.23 11.21
CA ARG A 25 0.67 10.27 12.16
C ARG A 25 0.12 10.08 13.57
N SER A 26 -0.97 9.34 13.71
CA SER A 26 -1.62 8.98 14.97
C SER A 26 -1.78 7.46 15.07
N TYR A 27 -2.14 6.96 16.25
CA TYR A 27 -2.42 5.54 16.42
C TYR A 27 -3.64 5.11 15.60
N VAL A 28 -3.47 4.04 14.81
CA VAL A 28 -4.54 3.38 14.03
C VAL A 28 -4.77 1.96 14.56
N SER A 29 -3.72 1.14 14.55
CA SER A 29 -3.73 -0.22 15.09
C SER A 29 -2.31 -0.66 15.47
N THR A 30 -2.19 -1.82 16.09
CA THR A 30 -0.91 -2.50 16.33
C THR A 30 -0.49 -3.44 15.20
N LEU A 31 -1.36 -3.70 14.23
CA LEU A 31 -1.07 -4.56 13.09
C LEU A 31 -0.32 -3.77 12.02
N ILE A 32 0.86 -4.25 11.66
CA ILE A 32 1.75 -3.59 10.70
C ILE A 32 1.88 -4.41 9.42
N ASN A 33 2.11 -3.72 8.32
CA ASN A 33 2.48 -4.31 7.05
C ASN A 33 3.95 -4.77 7.10
N CYS A 34 4.16 -6.08 6.94
CA CYS A 34 5.48 -6.71 6.98
C CYS A 34 6.17 -6.78 5.61
N GLY A 35 5.57 -6.26 4.54
CA GLY A 35 6.15 -6.21 3.20
C GLY A 35 6.14 -7.54 2.44
N VAL A 36 5.29 -8.49 2.83
CA VAL A 36 5.13 -9.78 2.16
C VAL A 36 3.72 -9.88 1.59
N TYR A 37 3.62 -10.16 0.29
CA TYR A 37 2.36 -10.13 -0.44
C TYR A 37 2.19 -11.42 -1.25
N CYS A 38 0.97 -11.95 -1.25
CA CYS A 38 0.53 -13.00 -2.15
C CYS A 38 -0.64 -12.45 -2.97
N CYS A 39 -0.50 -12.39 -4.28
CA CYS A 39 -1.46 -11.74 -5.16
C CYS A 39 -1.84 -12.65 -6.33
N SER A 40 -3.08 -12.55 -6.81
CA SER A 40 -3.44 -13.09 -8.11
C SER A 40 -2.76 -12.29 -9.22
N MET A 41 -2.67 -12.87 -10.43
CA MET A 41 -2.07 -12.21 -11.59
C MET A 41 -2.80 -10.91 -12.00
N GLU A 42 -4.04 -10.71 -11.57
CA GLU A 42 -4.81 -9.47 -11.78
C GLU A 42 -4.09 -8.23 -11.21
N ILE A 43 -3.20 -8.41 -10.22
CA ILE A 43 -2.47 -7.30 -9.61
C ILE A 43 -1.63 -6.52 -10.64
N PHE A 44 -1.08 -7.19 -11.64
CA PHE A 44 -0.28 -6.53 -12.68
C PHE A 44 -1.13 -5.61 -13.56
N SER A 45 -2.35 -6.03 -13.90
CA SER A 45 -3.29 -5.19 -14.64
C SER A 45 -3.70 -3.96 -13.83
N ARG A 46 -3.92 -4.13 -12.50
CA ARG A 46 -4.20 -3.03 -11.59
C ARG A 46 -3.03 -2.04 -11.51
N MET A 47 -1.81 -2.54 -11.30
CA MET A 47 -0.58 -1.73 -11.28
C MET A 47 -0.42 -0.95 -12.58
N GLY A 48 -0.61 -1.61 -13.73
CA GLY A 48 -0.58 -0.97 -15.03
C GLY A 48 -1.60 0.16 -15.13
N ALA A 49 -2.87 -0.09 -14.82
CA ALA A 49 -3.90 0.94 -14.87
C ALA A 49 -3.58 2.17 -13.99
N VAL A 50 -3.07 1.93 -12.78
CA VAL A 50 -2.67 3.02 -11.86
C VAL A 50 -1.47 3.80 -12.40
N PHE A 51 -0.47 3.11 -12.93
CA PHE A 51 0.71 3.75 -13.53
C PHE A 51 0.34 4.67 -14.70
N HIS A 52 -0.49 4.20 -15.63
CA HIS A 52 -0.92 5.00 -16.79
C HIS A 52 -1.77 6.19 -16.37
N SER A 53 -2.70 6.02 -15.42
CA SER A 53 -3.51 7.12 -14.88
C SER A 53 -2.62 8.22 -14.31
N LYS A 54 -1.63 7.85 -13.50
CA LYS A 54 -0.70 8.80 -12.88
C LYS A 54 0.15 9.55 -13.90
N GLN A 55 0.58 8.87 -14.96
CA GLN A 55 1.33 9.48 -16.05
C GLN A 55 0.47 10.51 -16.82
N LEU A 56 -0.81 10.21 -17.06
CA LEU A 56 -1.75 11.14 -17.69
C LEU A 56 -2.00 12.38 -16.82
N ASP A 57 -2.26 12.18 -15.52
CA ASP A 57 -2.45 13.29 -14.57
C ASP A 57 -1.23 14.20 -14.55
N TYR A 58 -0.03 13.61 -14.52
CA TYR A 58 1.22 14.36 -14.52
C TYR A 58 1.44 15.16 -15.82
N ASN A 59 1.20 14.53 -16.98
CA ASN A 59 1.30 15.19 -18.29
C ASN A 59 0.30 16.34 -18.43
N SER A 60 -0.92 16.18 -17.90
CA SER A 60 -1.95 17.21 -17.94
C SER A 60 -1.61 18.42 -17.06
N LEU A 61 -0.93 18.22 -15.93
CA LEU A 61 -0.59 19.32 -15.01
C LEU A 61 0.64 20.13 -15.44
N ASN A 62 1.59 19.52 -16.17
CA ASN A 62 2.92 20.10 -16.33
C ASN A 62 3.25 20.73 -17.69
N ASN A 63 2.29 20.86 -18.61
CA ASN A 63 2.44 21.58 -19.89
C ASN A 63 3.81 21.33 -20.59
N GLY A 64 4.32 20.09 -20.51
CA GLY A 64 5.56 19.64 -21.15
C GLY A 64 6.89 19.78 -20.38
N ASN A 65 6.94 20.38 -19.17
CA ASN A 65 8.22 20.66 -18.46
C ASN A 65 8.45 19.88 -17.15
N GLY A 66 7.53 19.01 -16.76
CA GLY A 66 7.65 18.22 -15.53
C GLY A 66 8.48 16.95 -15.72
N LYS A 67 9.40 16.67 -14.79
CA LYS A 67 10.06 15.35 -14.69
C LYS A 67 9.06 14.31 -14.19
N ASP A 68 8.60 13.43 -15.09
CA ASP A 68 7.83 12.24 -14.73
C ASP A 68 8.47 11.53 -13.53
N SER A 69 7.65 11.20 -12.53
CA SER A 69 8.14 10.46 -11.37
C SER A 69 8.61 9.06 -11.75
N GLY A 70 8.11 8.49 -12.86
CA GLY A 70 8.52 7.20 -13.40
C GLY A 70 8.29 6.02 -12.45
N HIS A 71 7.51 6.21 -11.38
CA HIS A 71 7.28 5.19 -10.37
C HIS A 71 5.86 5.27 -9.77
N ILE A 72 5.42 4.12 -9.26
CA ILE A 72 4.25 3.98 -8.41
C ILE A 72 4.67 3.42 -7.04
N GLN A 73 3.89 3.72 -6.01
CA GLN A 73 4.07 3.27 -4.64
C GLN A 73 2.99 2.24 -4.31
N PHE A 74 3.39 1.00 -4.12
CA PHE A 74 2.46 -0.11 -4.00
C PHE A 74 1.50 0.04 -2.82
N GLU A 75 2.02 0.42 -1.65
CA GLU A 75 1.24 0.57 -0.42
C GLU A 75 0.21 1.70 -0.51
N GLN A 76 0.60 2.85 -1.07
CA GLN A 76 -0.27 4.03 -1.14
C GLN A 76 -1.25 3.96 -2.31
N GLU A 77 -0.80 3.50 -3.47
CA GLU A 77 -1.56 3.65 -4.71
C GLU A 77 -2.30 2.35 -5.10
N ILE A 78 -1.87 1.20 -4.57
CA ILE A 78 -2.51 -0.10 -4.84
C ILE A 78 -3.22 -0.63 -3.59
N LEU A 79 -2.54 -0.75 -2.44
CA LEU A 79 -3.14 -1.36 -1.24
C LEU A 79 -4.18 -0.47 -0.58
N THR A 80 -3.88 0.82 -0.41
CA THR A 80 -4.81 1.77 0.25
C THR A 80 -6.19 1.78 -0.43
N PRO A 81 -6.32 1.87 -1.77
CA PRO A 81 -7.62 1.82 -2.44
C PRO A 81 -8.29 0.43 -2.45
N LEU A 82 -7.55 -0.64 -2.18
CA LEU A 82 -8.11 -2.00 -2.08
C LEU A 82 -8.69 -2.30 -0.69
N ALA A 83 -8.28 -1.56 0.34
CA ALA A 83 -8.83 -1.73 1.68
C ALA A 83 -10.34 -1.45 1.70
N GLY A 84 -11.11 -2.34 2.34
CA GLY A 84 -12.57 -2.25 2.45
C GLY A 84 -13.34 -2.62 1.17
N THR A 85 -12.66 -3.14 0.14
CA THR A 85 -13.29 -3.59 -1.12
C THR A 85 -13.63 -5.08 -1.14
N GLY A 86 -13.33 -5.83 -0.08
CA GLY A 86 -13.44 -7.30 -0.07
C GLY A 86 -12.37 -8.02 -0.92
N LYS A 87 -11.34 -7.32 -1.39
CA LYS A 87 -10.26 -7.88 -2.23
C LYS A 87 -8.90 -7.96 -1.54
N MET A 88 -8.78 -7.43 -0.33
CA MET A 88 -7.53 -7.39 0.45
C MET A 88 -7.75 -8.07 1.79
N PHE A 89 -6.90 -9.04 2.10
CA PHE A 89 -6.92 -9.81 3.34
C PHE A 89 -5.50 -9.85 3.92
N ALA A 90 -5.37 -10.00 5.23
CA ALA A 90 -4.07 -10.13 5.86
C ALA A 90 -4.00 -11.34 6.78
N LEU A 91 -2.95 -12.12 6.60
CA LEU A 91 -2.59 -13.20 7.51
C LEU A 91 -1.72 -12.63 8.64
N GLN A 92 -2.23 -12.64 9.86
CA GLN A 92 -1.44 -12.23 11.02
C GLN A 92 -0.40 -13.31 11.36
N VAL A 93 0.86 -12.90 11.44
CA VAL A 93 1.96 -13.75 11.94
C VAL A 93 2.38 -13.29 13.33
N ASN A 94 2.59 -14.23 14.23
CA ASN A 94 3.03 -13.96 15.62
C ASN A 94 4.52 -14.27 15.85
N ASN A 95 5.20 -14.76 14.82
CA ASN A 95 6.63 -15.00 14.85
C ASN A 95 7.41 -13.69 14.81
N TRP A 96 8.68 -13.73 15.19
CA TRP A 96 9.55 -12.57 15.14
C TRP A 96 9.68 -12.02 13.70
N TRP A 97 9.59 -10.70 13.58
CA TRP A 97 9.79 -9.97 12.34
C TRP A 97 10.67 -8.74 12.62
N SER A 98 11.56 -8.43 11.68
CA SER A 98 12.37 -7.22 11.71
C SER A 98 12.72 -6.77 10.30
N GLN A 99 12.81 -5.46 10.10
CA GLN A 99 13.33 -4.86 8.87
C GLN A 99 14.83 -4.58 9.00
N VAL A 100 15.58 -4.76 7.92
CA VAL A 100 16.96 -4.28 7.79
C VAL A 100 16.97 -3.21 6.70
N LYS A 101 17.27 -1.97 7.08
CA LYS A 101 17.24 -0.80 6.18
C LYS A 101 18.58 -0.10 6.02
N THR A 102 19.57 -0.48 6.81
CA THR A 102 20.91 0.11 6.83
C THR A 102 21.95 -0.99 6.65
N ALA A 103 23.03 -0.66 5.96
CA ALA A 103 24.23 -1.48 5.86
C ALA A 103 25.15 -1.22 7.05
#